data_AF-G2QG43-F1
#
_entry.id   AF-G2QG43-F1
#
_cell.length_a   1.000
_cell.length_b   1.000
_cell.length_c   1.000
_cell.angle_alpha   90.00
_cell.angle_beta   90.00
_cell.angle_gamma   90.00
#
_symmetry.space_group_name_H-M   'P 1'
#
loop_
_entity.id
_entity.type
_entity.pdbx_description
1 polymer ?
#
loop_
_entity_poly.entity_id
_entity_poly.type
_entity_poly.pdbx_seq_one_letter_code
_entity_poly.pdbx_strand_id
1 'polypeptide(L)'
;MFVLAAPRTLVGQRIARARVAPLARLPLLHRQFRAKAIYSAFPATLHYYSPRRVSSLFDIKEKDSRPDDLPDEGVNVAPDGLVYPGTQDRFTSAQSVSNGAEFRPNTFHMQELTRMFYDQYYLELRDEGKEVEEPQIYTVAKGTQVPGHLMLIHEFEDLFSLQPLRGMPLNDLNRALDEFYEKHAVKESAHDWFENHPLAKAMDGAKEEVWMAK
;
A
#
# COMPACT_ATOMS: atom_id res chain seq x y z
N MET A 1 -7.14 35.75 91.54
CA MET A 1 -5.77 35.76 91.01
C MET A 1 -5.86 35.35 89.54
N PHE A 2 -5.69 36.30 88.61
CA PHE A 2 -5.58 36.04 87.16
C PHE A 2 -4.25 35.28 86.90
N VAL A 3 -4.10 34.41 85.89
CA VAL A 3 -3.89 34.75 84.46
C VAL A 3 -4.00 33.48 83.58
N LEU A 4 -4.63 33.67 82.41
CA LEU A 4 -4.54 33.07 81.05
C LEU A 4 -3.57 31.88 80.77
N ALA A 5 -3.79 30.96 79.81
CA ALA A 5 -4.34 31.12 78.46
C ALA A 5 -4.82 29.79 77.81
N ALA A 6 -5.71 29.92 76.83
CA ALA A 6 -6.26 28.88 75.92
C ALA A 6 -5.45 28.83 74.59
N PRO A 7 -5.98 28.29 73.45
CA PRO A 7 -6.46 26.94 73.10
C PRO A 7 -5.79 26.42 71.80
N ARG A 8 -5.99 25.14 71.39
CA ARG A 8 -5.95 24.78 69.95
C ARG A 8 -6.99 23.73 69.57
N THR A 9 -7.50 23.95 68.37
CA THR A 9 -8.83 23.64 67.84
C THR A 9 -8.84 22.35 67.02
N LEU A 10 -9.98 21.64 67.03
CA LEU A 10 -10.28 20.47 66.20
C LEU A 10 -10.28 20.79 64.69
N VAL A 11 -9.68 19.91 63.91
CA VAL A 11 -9.72 19.89 62.44
C VAL A 11 -11.02 19.25 61.97
N GLY A 12 -11.74 19.96 61.10
CA GLY A 12 -12.98 19.52 60.47
C GLY A 12 -12.79 18.50 59.34
N GLN A 13 -13.73 17.57 59.25
CA GLN A 13 -13.92 16.65 58.13
C GLN A 13 -14.36 17.41 56.87
N ARG A 14 -13.74 17.11 55.73
CA ARG A 14 -14.20 17.54 54.39
C ARG A 14 -14.64 16.32 53.58
N ILE A 15 -15.88 16.39 53.12
CA ILE A 15 -16.54 15.48 52.19
C ILE A 15 -15.86 15.60 50.81
N ALA A 16 -15.37 14.49 50.26
CA ALA A 16 -14.80 14.43 48.93
C ALA A 16 -15.91 14.39 47.87
N ARG A 17 -15.97 15.41 47.00
CA ARG A 17 -16.77 15.40 45.77
C ARG A 17 -16.03 14.63 44.68
N ALA A 18 -16.63 13.56 44.18
CA ALA A 18 -16.17 12.86 42.99
C ALA A 18 -16.22 13.80 41.78
N ARG A 19 -15.06 14.03 41.14
CA ARG A 19 -14.97 14.71 39.85
C ARG A 19 -15.24 13.67 38.76
N VAL A 20 -16.34 13.84 38.03
CA VAL A 20 -16.57 13.14 36.76
C VAL A 20 -15.53 13.68 35.77
N ALA A 21 -14.61 12.81 35.33
CA ALA A 21 -13.65 13.15 34.30
C ALA A 21 -14.39 13.43 32.98
N PRO A 22 -14.04 14.48 32.23
CA PRO A 22 -14.61 14.68 30.91
C PRO A 22 -14.15 13.54 30.00
N LEU A 23 -15.11 12.90 29.32
CA LEU A 23 -14.85 11.99 28.20
C LEU A 23 -13.88 12.69 27.24
N ALA A 24 -12.64 12.22 27.19
CA ALA A 24 -11.68 12.66 26.22
C ALA A 24 -12.30 12.43 24.84
N ARG A 25 -12.56 13.53 24.12
CA ARG A 25 -12.83 13.47 22.69
C ARG A 25 -11.62 12.80 22.06
N LEU A 26 -11.79 11.56 21.61
CA LEU A 26 -10.83 10.90 20.75
C LEU A 26 -10.53 11.88 19.60
N PRO A 27 -9.25 12.16 19.30
CA PRO A 27 -8.92 12.95 18.14
C PRO A 27 -9.48 12.19 16.94
N LEU A 28 -10.46 12.78 16.26
CA LEU A 28 -10.84 12.38 14.92
C LEU A 28 -9.57 12.49 14.08
N LEU A 29 -8.92 11.35 13.82
CA LEU A 29 -7.79 11.24 12.92
C LEU A 29 -8.18 11.98 11.64
N HIS A 30 -7.49 13.10 11.40
CA HIS A 30 -7.68 13.91 10.22
C HIS A 30 -7.42 13.03 9.00
N ARG A 31 -8.40 12.97 8.11
CA ARG A 31 -8.38 12.23 6.85
C ARG A 31 -7.19 12.69 5.99
N GLN A 32 -6.10 11.93 6.02
CA GLN A 32 -4.99 11.99 5.05
C GLN A 32 -5.16 10.92 3.94
N PHE A 33 -6.40 10.56 3.60
CA PHE A 33 -6.70 9.63 2.53
C PHE A 33 -7.06 10.42 1.26
N ARG A 34 -6.10 10.58 0.34
CA ARG A 34 -6.31 11.26 -0.95
C ARG A 34 -6.36 10.25 -2.09
N ALA A 35 -7.24 9.26 -1.99
CA ALA A 35 -7.56 8.41 -3.14
C ALA A 35 -8.41 9.21 -4.15
N LYS A 36 -8.12 9.07 -5.44
CA LYS A 36 -9.00 9.54 -6.51
C LYS A 36 -10.34 8.78 -6.46
N ALA A 37 -10.28 7.46 -6.30
CA ALA A 37 -11.45 6.59 -6.23
C ALA A 37 -11.10 5.23 -5.60
N ILE A 38 -12.12 4.49 -5.18
CA ILE A 38 -12.03 3.10 -4.74
C ILE A 38 -12.98 2.29 -5.62
N TYR A 39 -12.53 1.14 -6.12
CA TYR A 39 -13.28 0.32 -7.06
C TYR A 39 -13.56 -1.08 -6.51
N SER A 40 -14.78 -1.56 -6.74
CA SER A 40 -15.16 -2.97 -6.51
C SER A 40 -14.83 -3.88 -7.69
N ALA A 41 -14.46 -3.31 -8.83
CA ALA A 41 -14.03 -4.01 -10.03
C ALA A 41 -12.97 -3.19 -10.79
N PHE A 42 -12.07 -3.84 -11.49
CA PHE A 42 -11.00 -3.18 -12.25
C PHE A 42 -11.59 -2.20 -13.28
N PRO A 43 -11.35 -0.88 -13.18
CA PRO A 43 -11.99 0.12 -14.03
C PRO A 43 -11.41 0.16 -15.45
N ALA A 44 -10.20 -0.36 -15.62
CA ALA A 44 -9.47 -0.50 -16.86
C ALA A 44 -8.75 -1.86 -16.85
N THR A 45 -8.20 -2.25 -18.00
CA THR A 45 -7.19 -3.32 -18.01
C THR A 45 -5.91 -2.80 -17.37
N LEU A 46 -5.45 -3.46 -16.31
CA LEU A 46 -4.29 -3.04 -15.53
C LEU A 46 -3.21 -4.13 -15.50
N HIS A 47 -1.97 -3.70 -15.37
CA HIS A 47 -0.77 -4.52 -15.39
C HIS A 47 0.03 -4.30 -14.12
N TYR A 48 0.53 -5.40 -13.55
CA TYR A 48 1.43 -5.41 -12.40
C TYR A 48 2.74 -6.07 -12.81
N TYR A 49 3.87 -5.40 -12.52
CA TYR A 49 5.20 -5.97 -12.68
C TYR A 49 5.54 -6.79 -11.44
N SER A 50 5.58 -8.11 -11.58
CA SER A 50 5.94 -8.99 -10.48
C SER A 50 7.41 -9.43 -10.64
N PRO A 51 8.30 -9.01 -9.71
CA PRO A 51 9.71 -9.40 -9.77
C PRO A 51 9.95 -10.87 -9.44
N ARG A 52 8.94 -11.58 -8.89
CA ARG A 52 8.99 -12.99 -8.51
C ARG A 52 7.73 -13.71 -8.97
N ARG A 53 7.75 -15.04 -9.03
CA ARG A 53 6.56 -15.84 -9.42
C ARG A 53 5.44 -15.88 -8.37
N VAL A 54 5.75 -15.47 -7.15
CA VAL A 54 4.85 -15.50 -5.99
C VAL A 54 4.95 -14.13 -5.33
N SER A 55 3.82 -13.60 -4.89
CA SER A 55 3.73 -12.29 -4.23
C SER A 55 4.66 -12.27 -3.02
N SER A 56 5.54 -11.27 -2.99
CA SER A 56 6.61 -11.17 -1.99
C SER A 56 6.71 -9.78 -1.38
N LEU A 57 5.56 -9.11 -1.20
CA LEU A 57 5.53 -7.82 -0.51
C LEU A 57 6.19 -7.95 0.87
N PHE A 58 6.91 -6.91 1.27
CA PHE A 58 7.74 -6.92 2.48
C PHE A 58 7.55 -5.69 3.35
N ASP A 59 7.92 -5.74 4.63
CA ASP A 59 7.90 -4.53 5.47
C ASP A 59 8.95 -3.55 4.94
N ILE A 60 8.55 -2.34 4.55
CA ILE A 60 9.45 -1.30 4.02
C ILE A 60 10.61 -0.97 4.95
N LYS A 61 10.49 -1.28 6.26
CA LYS A 61 11.59 -1.16 7.23
C LYS A 61 12.75 -2.12 6.95
N GLU A 62 12.54 -3.17 6.16
CA GLU A 62 13.55 -4.17 5.76
C GLU A 62 14.36 -3.74 4.52
N LYS A 63 14.00 -2.63 3.86
CA LYS A 63 14.60 -2.23 2.56
C LYS A 63 16.13 -2.22 2.55
N ASP A 64 16.76 -1.76 3.63
CA ASP A 64 18.22 -1.64 3.71
C ASP A 64 18.90 -3.03 3.81
N SER A 65 18.17 -4.04 4.28
CA SER A 65 18.60 -5.45 4.30
C SER A 65 18.20 -6.23 3.05
N ARG A 66 17.51 -5.58 2.11
CA ARG A 66 16.94 -6.17 0.89
C ARG A 66 17.33 -5.35 -0.35
N PRO A 67 18.63 -5.13 -0.61
CA PRO A 67 19.10 -4.25 -1.68
C PRO A 67 18.73 -4.74 -3.08
N ASP A 68 18.48 -6.04 -3.23
CA ASP A 68 18.14 -6.68 -4.50
C ASP A 68 16.61 -6.78 -4.73
N ASP A 69 15.79 -6.41 -3.73
CA ASP A 69 14.32 -6.36 -3.88
C ASP A 69 13.87 -4.99 -4.40
N LEU A 70 12.82 -5.00 -5.22
CA LEU A 70 12.22 -3.78 -5.75
C LEU A 70 11.59 -2.94 -4.60
N PRO A 71 11.98 -1.66 -4.40
CA PRO A 71 11.45 -0.84 -3.30
C PRO A 71 9.93 -0.66 -3.33
N ASP A 72 9.33 -0.66 -4.53
CA ASP A 72 7.89 -0.53 -4.76
C ASP A 72 7.08 -1.76 -4.26
N GLU A 73 7.74 -2.89 -3.94
CA GLU A 73 7.11 -4.05 -3.26
C GLU A 73 7.08 -3.91 -1.73
N GLY A 74 7.65 -2.83 -1.19
CA GLY A 74 7.63 -2.54 0.24
C GLY A 74 6.30 -1.96 0.69
N VAL A 75 5.75 -2.47 1.78
CA VAL A 75 4.51 -1.99 2.41
C VAL A 75 4.75 -1.56 3.86
N ASN A 76 3.87 -0.71 4.40
CA ASN A 76 3.94 -0.31 5.80
C ASN A 76 3.24 -1.33 6.69
N VAL A 77 4.02 -2.10 7.46
CA VAL A 77 3.50 -2.98 8.51
C VAL A 77 3.42 -2.20 9.83
N ALA A 78 2.21 -2.13 10.39
CA ALA A 78 1.93 -1.44 11.65
C ALA A 78 2.50 -2.23 12.86
N PRO A 79 2.62 -1.62 14.06
CA PRO A 79 3.18 -2.28 15.25
C PRO A 79 2.43 -3.54 15.71
N ASP A 80 1.17 -3.70 15.30
CA ASP A 80 0.36 -4.90 15.55
C ASP A 80 0.62 -6.03 14.53
N GLY A 81 1.55 -5.84 13.60
CA GLY A 81 1.91 -6.80 12.57
C GLY A 81 0.98 -6.81 11.36
N LEU A 82 0.08 -5.82 11.24
CA LEU A 82 -0.93 -5.76 10.17
C LEU A 82 -0.59 -4.69 9.14
N VAL A 83 -0.92 -4.98 7.89
CA VAL A 83 -0.97 -4.03 6.78
C VAL A 83 -2.39 -3.47 6.71
N TYR A 84 -2.53 -2.15 6.79
CA TYR A 84 -3.81 -1.45 6.69
C TYR A 84 -3.91 -0.74 5.34
N PRO A 85 -5.12 -0.58 4.77
CA PRO A 85 -5.27 0.24 3.57
C PRO A 85 -4.82 1.68 3.84
N GLY A 86 -4.12 2.26 2.89
CA GLY A 86 -3.60 3.62 2.94
C GLY A 86 -3.30 4.14 1.54
N THR A 87 -3.17 5.45 1.40
CA THR A 87 -2.70 6.06 0.15
C THR A 87 -1.29 6.55 0.36
N GLN A 88 -0.43 6.39 -0.65
CA GLN A 88 0.87 7.00 -0.70
C GLN A 88 0.71 8.52 -0.53
N ASP A 89 1.34 9.09 0.51
CA ASP A 89 1.43 10.54 0.67
C ASP A 89 2.75 11.01 0.07
N ARG A 90 2.71 11.53 -1.15
CA ARG A 90 3.89 12.08 -1.84
C ARG A 90 4.40 13.40 -1.25
N PHE A 91 3.67 14.00 -0.31
CA PHE A 91 4.02 15.29 0.29
C PHE A 91 4.47 15.16 1.75
N THR A 92 4.30 14.01 2.39
CA THR A 92 4.78 13.76 3.75
C THR A 92 5.49 12.41 3.85
N SER A 93 6.41 12.27 4.80
CA SER A 93 7.12 11.01 5.05
C SER A 93 6.27 9.97 5.78
N ALA A 94 4.96 10.22 5.99
CA ALA A 94 4.11 9.34 6.79
C ALA A 94 3.79 8.02 6.07
N GLN A 95 3.73 8.03 4.73
CA GLN A 95 3.42 6.85 3.91
C GLN A 95 4.04 7.01 2.52
N SER A 96 5.35 6.72 2.40
CA SER A 96 6.09 6.90 1.15
C SER A 96 5.87 5.79 0.12
N VAL A 97 5.14 4.73 0.47
CA VAL A 97 4.90 3.54 -0.36
C VAL A 97 3.44 3.11 -0.30
N SER A 98 2.97 2.45 -1.36
CA SER A 98 1.65 1.82 -1.42
C SER A 98 1.57 0.65 -0.42
N ASN A 99 0.39 0.36 0.12
CA ASN A 99 0.19 -0.75 1.05
C ASN A 99 -0.38 -2.00 0.35
N GLY A 100 0.05 -2.23 -0.88
CA GLY A 100 -0.37 -3.36 -1.71
C GLY A 100 0.28 -3.30 -3.10
N ALA A 101 -0.05 -4.29 -3.93
CA ALA A 101 0.56 -4.43 -5.26
C ALA A 101 0.15 -3.27 -6.18
N GLU A 102 1.13 -2.68 -6.87
CA GLU A 102 0.94 -1.51 -7.74
C GLU A 102 0.58 -1.91 -9.18
N PHE A 103 -0.57 -1.47 -9.64
CA PHE A 103 -1.06 -1.71 -10.99
C PHE A 103 -1.12 -0.42 -11.80
N ARG A 104 -0.87 -0.52 -13.10
CA ARG A 104 -1.02 0.58 -14.03
C ARG A 104 -1.65 0.11 -15.35
N PRO A 105 -2.43 0.93 -16.05
CA PRO A 105 -2.80 0.66 -17.44
C PRO A 105 -1.55 0.67 -18.33
N ASN A 106 -1.68 0.21 -19.58
CA ASN A 106 -0.60 0.28 -20.57
C ASN A 106 -0.33 1.74 -21.02
N THR A 107 0.32 2.51 -20.15
CA THR A 107 0.72 3.90 -20.36
C THR A 107 2.22 4.01 -20.62
N PHE A 108 2.68 5.15 -21.12
CA PHE A 108 4.12 5.43 -21.23
C PHE A 108 4.83 5.26 -19.89
N HIS A 109 4.23 5.78 -18.82
CA HIS A 109 4.80 5.69 -17.48
C HIS A 109 4.93 4.24 -16.99
N MET A 110 3.89 3.40 -17.16
CA MET A 110 3.99 1.97 -16.86
C MET A 110 5.11 1.31 -17.68
N GLN A 111 5.18 1.59 -18.98
CA GLN A 111 6.13 0.95 -19.90
C GLN A 111 7.59 1.36 -19.61
N GLU A 112 7.82 2.61 -19.22
CA GLU A 112 9.14 3.09 -18.80
C GLU A 112 9.55 2.47 -17.45
N LEU A 113 8.66 2.49 -16.45
CA LEU A 113 8.93 1.89 -15.14
C LEU A 113 9.26 0.41 -15.23
N THR A 114 8.45 -0.36 -15.96
CA THR A 114 8.64 -1.81 -16.05
C THR A 114 9.91 -2.20 -16.81
N ARG A 115 10.32 -1.43 -17.83
CA ARG A 115 11.63 -1.63 -18.48
C ARG A 115 12.78 -1.25 -17.57
N MET A 116 12.67 -0.14 -16.85
CA MET A 116 13.68 0.25 -15.85
C MET A 116 13.84 -0.83 -14.78
N PHE A 117 12.74 -1.40 -14.27
CA PHE A 117 12.80 -2.50 -13.30
C PHE A 117 13.40 -3.77 -13.89
N TYR A 118 13.08 -4.09 -15.14
CA TYR A 118 13.65 -5.24 -15.84
C TYR A 118 15.16 -5.10 -16.05
N ASP A 119 15.62 -3.90 -16.43
CA ASP A 119 17.05 -3.63 -16.60
C ASP A 119 17.78 -3.71 -15.25
N GLN A 120 17.31 -2.99 -14.22
CA GLN A 120 18.01 -2.84 -12.94
C GLN A 120 17.89 -4.07 -12.02
N TYR A 121 16.71 -4.65 -11.88
CA TYR A 121 16.43 -5.71 -10.90
C TYR A 121 16.38 -7.11 -11.52
N TYR A 122 16.64 -7.23 -12.82
CA TYR A 122 16.79 -8.53 -13.46
C TYR A 122 18.07 -8.62 -14.29
N LEU A 123 18.28 -7.77 -15.29
CA LEU A 123 19.48 -7.89 -16.13
C LEU A 123 20.76 -7.57 -15.37
N GLU A 124 20.84 -6.43 -14.68
CA GLU A 124 22.04 -6.04 -13.92
C GLU A 124 22.37 -7.04 -12.80
N LEU A 125 21.38 -7.45 -12.01
CA LEU A 125 21.59 -8.47 -10.96
C LEU A 125 22.08 -9.81 -11.54
N ARG A 126 21.56 -10.23 -12.70
CA ARG A 126 22.06 -11.44 -13.38
C ARG A 126 23.49 -11.27 -13.87
N ASP A 127 23.84 -10.12 -14.42
CA ASP A 127 25.20 -9.82 -14.89
C ASP A 127 26.20 -9.77 -13.72
N GLU A 128 25.75 -9.39 -12.52
CA GLU A 128 26.51 -9.49 -11.27
C GLU A 128 26.62 -10.93 -10.72
N GLY A 129 25.97 -11.91 -11.37
CA GLY A 129 25.97 -13.31 -10.96
C GLY A 129 24.99 -13.64 -9.85
N LYS A 130 24.01 -12.75 -9.56
CA LYS A 130 22.92 -13.07 -8.62
C LYS A 130 21.94 -14.04 -9.27
N GLU A 131 21.39 -14.92 -8.44
CA GLU A 131 20.28 -15.78 -8.83
C GLU A 131 18.97 -15.01 -8.65
N VAL A 132 18.39 -14.58 -9.78
CA VAL A 132 17.10 -13.88 -9.82
C VAL A 132 16.17 -14.58 -10.79
N GLU A 133 14.88 -14.59 -10.44
CA GLU A 133 13.84 -15.14 -11.30
C GLU A 133 13.53 -14.19 -12.45
N GLU A 134 13.09 -14.73 -13.59
CA GLU A 134 12.59 -13.90 -14.67
C GLU A 134 11.27 -13.21 -14.25
N PRO A 135 11.21 -11.86 -14.29
CA PRO A 135 10.02 -11.12 -13.91
C PRO A 135 8.84 -11.42 -14.83
N GLN A 136 7.64 -11.27 -14.30
CA GLN A 136 6.40 -11.47 -15.03
C GLN A 136 5.54 -10.21 -15.02
N ILE A 137 4.75 -10.01 -16.07
CA ILE A 137 3.68 -9.01 -16.07
C ILE A 137 2.35 -9.74 -15.87
N TYR A 138 1.63 -9.35 -14.82
CA TYR A 138 0.29 -9.85 -14.52
C TYR A 138 -0.73 -8.86 -15.08
N THR A 139 -1.47 -9.30 -16.10
CA THR A 139 -2.50 -8.50 -16.74
C THR A 139 -3.88 -8.90 -16.22
N VAL A 140 -4.59 -7.95 -15.62
CA VAL A 140 -5.94 -8.12 -15.10
C VAL A 140 -6.90 -7.31 -15.95
N ALA A 141 -7.87 -7.99 -16.56
CA ALA A 141 -8.82 -7.37 -17.48
C ALA A 141 -9.79 -6.42 -16.77
N LYS A 142 -10.21 -5.37 -17.48
CA LYS A 142 -11.30 -4.49 -17.06
C LYS A 142 -12.55 -5.29 -16.67
N GLY A 143 -13.23 -4.87 -15.61
CA GLY A 143 -14.45 -5.49 -15.08
C GLY A 143 -14.21 -6.70 -14.16
N THR A 144 -12.95 -7.14 -14.00
CA THR A 144 -12.59 -8.17 -13.02
C THR A 144 -12.99 -7.72 -11.62
N GLN A 145 -13.73 -8.56 -10.89
CA GLN A 145 -14.21 -8.24 -9.55
C GLN A 145 -13.07 -8.29 -8.54
N VAL A 146 -13.01 -7.30 -7.65
CA VAL A 146 -12.08 -7.28 -6.53
C VAL A 146 -12.63 -8.19 -5.42
N PRO A 147 -11.84 -9.14 -4.88
CA PRO A 147 -12.27 -9.97 -3.75
C PRO A 147 -12.68 -9.14 -2.54
N GLY A 148 -13.70 -9.56 -1.78
CA GLY A 148 -14.26 -8.77 -0.68
C GLY A 148 -13.34 -8.52 0.53
N HIS A 149 -12.15 -9.13 0.57
CA HIS A 149 -11.10 -8.88 1.56
C HIS A 149 -9.97 -7.98 1.04
N LEU A 150 -10.00 -7.61 -0.25
CA LEU A 150 -9.12 -6.66 -0.90
C LEU A 150 -9.90 -5.41 -1.33
N MET A 151 -9.18 -4.35 -1.69
CA MET A 151 -9.73 -3.15 -2.30
C MET A 151 -8.76 -2.61 -3.35
N LEU A 152 -9.30 -2.13 -4.47
CA LEU A 152 -8.51 -1.45 -5.49
C LEU A 152 -8.64 0.06 -5.30
N ILE A 153 -7.53 0.70 -4.94
CA ILE A 153 -7.46 2.15 -4.74
C ILE A 153 -6.84 2.78 -5.97
N HIS A 154 -7.46 3.83 -6.50
CA HIS A 154 -6.82 4.71 -7.48
C HIS A 154 -6.10 5.81 -6.72
N GLU A 155 -4.78 5.68 -6.63
CA GLU A 155 -3.93 6.50 -5.76
C GLU A 155 -3.80 7.90 -6.36
N PHE A 156 -3.10 8.01 -7.49
CA PHE A 156 -2.92 9.24 -8.25
C PHE A 156 -2.57 8.87 -9.71
N GLU A 157 -2.78 9.81 -10.63
CA GLU A 157 -2.48 9.63 -12.07
C GLU A 157 -2.98 8.29 -12.63
N ASP A 158 -2.08 7.41 -13.05
CA ASP A 158 -2.35 6.08 -13.58
C ASP A 158 -1.98 4.95 -12.59
N LEU A 159 -1.65 5.28 -11.33
CA LEU A 159 -1.36 4.29 -10.28
C LEU A 159 -2.63 3.80 -9.60
N PHE A 160 -2.77 2.49 -9.55
CA PHE A 160 -3.69 1.78 -8.70
C PHE A 160 -2.93 0.89 -7.72
N SER A 161 -3.49 0.64 -6.56
CA SER A 161 -2.95 -0.33 -5.61
C SER A 161 -4.02 -1.30 -5.15
N LEU A 162 -3.73 -2.60 -5.24
CA LEU A 162 -4.58 -3.64 -4.70
C LEU A 162 -4.14 -3.96 -3.27
N GLN A 163 -4.91 -3.43 -2.32
CA GLN A 163 -4.58 -3.39 -0.90
C GLN A 163 -5.55 -4.26 -0.09
N PRO A 164 -5.22 -4.63 1.15
CA PRO A 164 -6.20 -5.27 2.02
C PRO A 164 -7.32 -4.29 2.40
N LEU A 165 -8.57 -4.76 2.44
CA LEU A 165 -9.72 -3.91 2.80
C LEU A 165 -9.70 -3.47 4.29
N ARG A 166 -9.08 -4.28 5.14
CA ARG A 166 -8.92 -4.09 6.58
C ARG A 166 -7.53 -4.58 6.98
N GLY A 167 -7.10 -4.29 8.21
CA GLY A 167 -5.84 -4.80 8.74
C GLY A 167 -5.66 -6.30 8.45
N MET A 168 -4.60 -6.65 7.73
CA MET A 168 -4.31 -8.02 7.28
C MET A 168 -2.84 -8.35 7.55
N PRO A 169 -2.52 -9.53 8.11
CA PRO A 169 -1.12 -9.95 8.24
C PRO A 169 -0.43 -9.95 6.87
N LEU A 170 0.83 -9.52 6.79
CA LEU A 170 1.56 -9.40 5.52
C LEU A 170 1.57 -10.71 4.72
N ASN A 171 1.80 -11.84 5.40
CA ASN A 171 1.76 -13.16 4.75
C ASN A 171 0.39 -13.53 4.21
N ASP A 172 -0.68 -13.07 4.86
CA ASP A 172 -2.05 -13.29 4.40
C ASP A 172 -2.37 -12.40 3.20
N LEU A 173 -1.82 -11.19 3.15
CA LEU A 173 -1.92 -10.30 1.99
C LEU A 173 -1.22 -10.91 0.76
N ASN A 174 0.02 -11.37 0.90
CA ASN A 174 0.73 -12.05 -0.20
C ASN A 174 -0.06 -13.26 -0.71
N ARG A 175 -0.58 -14.10 0.19
CA ARG A 175 -1.42 -15.24 -0.19
C ARG A 175 -2.71 -14.82 -0.91
N ALA A 176 -3.39 -13.78 -0.43
CA ALA A 176 -4.60 -13.26 -1.06
C ALA A 176 -4.33 -12.71 -2.48
N LEU A 177 -3.19 -12.07 -2.69
CA LEU A 177 -2.74 -11.60 -3.99
C LEU A 177 -2.46 -12.78 -4.94
N ASP A 178 -1.74 -13.80 -4.48
CA ASP A 178 -1.48 -15.01 -5.28
C ASP A 178 -2.76 -15.71 -5.71
N GLU A 179 -3.70 -15.91 -4.77
CA GLU A 179 -5.02 -16.49 -5.05
C GLU A 179 -5.79 -15.66 -6.09
N PHE A 180 -5.70 -14.33 -5.99
CA PHE A 180 -6.32 -13.43 -6.95
C PHE A 180 -5.68 -13.56 -8.34
N TYR A 181 -4.35 -13.53 -8.43
CA TYR A 181 -3.62 -13.63 -9.70
C TYR A 181 -3.83 -14.95 -10.40
N GLU A 182 -3.79 -16.06 -9.65
CA GLU A 182 -3.98 -17.37 -10.22
C GLU A 182 -5.35 -17.53 -10.87
N LYS A 183 -6.36 -16.84 -10.33
CA LYS A 183 -7.73 -16.92 -10.84
C LYS A 183 -8.03 -15.92 -11.95
N HIS A 184 -7.39 -14.74 -11.92
CA HIS A 184 -7.85 -13.58 -12.69
C HIS A 184 -6.80 -12.94 -13.60
N ALA A 185 -5.51 -13.22 -13.40
CA ALA A 185 -4.45 -12.60 -14.19
C ALA A 185 -4.02 -13.50 -15.35
N VAL A 186 -3.75 -12.89 -16.50
CA VAL A 186 -2.90 -13.48 -17.54
C VAL A 186 -1.45 -13.16 -17.17
N LYS A 187 -0.62 -14.18 -17.04
CA LYS A 187 0.79 -14.06 -16.64
C LYS A 187 1.67 -14.28 -17.87
N GLU A 188 2.46 -13.27 -18.24
CA GLU A 188 3.45 -13.33 -19.31
C GLU A 188 4.84 -13.06 -18.72
N SER A 189 5.91 -13.58 -19.34
CA SER A 189 7.25 -13.08 -19.01
C SER A 189 7.32 -11.58 -19.33
N ALA A 190 8.13 -10.82 -18.60
CA ALA A 190 8.29 -9.40 -18.89
C ALA A 190 8.77 -9.17 -20.33
N HIS A 191 9.69 -10.03 -20.82
CA HIS A 191 10.17 -10.00 -22.20
C HIS A 191 9.02 -10.16 -23.21
N ASP A 192 8.22 -11.22 -23.10
CA ASP A 192 7.10 -11.47 -24.02
C ASP A 192 6.06 -10.35 -23.96
N TRP A 193 5.80 -9.83 -22.76
CA TRP A 193 4.87 -8.73 -22.59
C TRP A 193 5.34 -7.47 -23.31
N PHE A 194 6.64 -7.14 -23.28
CA PHE A 194 7.19 -5.99 -24.00
C PHE A 194 7.08 -6.13 -25.53
N GLU A 195 7.25 -7.34 -26.07
CA GLU A 195 7.07 -7.62 -27.50
C GLU A 195 5.59 -7.46 -27.92
N ASN A 196 4.67 -7.95 -27.08
CA ASN A 196 3.22 -7.86 -27.32
C ASN A 196 2.65 -6.46 -27.08
N HIS A 197 3.32 -5.65 -26.26
CA HIS A 197 2.91 -4.30 -25.87
C HIS A 197 4.02 -3.29 -26.21
N PRO A 198 4.25 -2.98 -27.49
CA PRO A 198 5.30 -2.06 -27.89
C PRO A 198 5.01 -0.64 -27.36
N LEU A 199 6.05 0.07 -26.93
CA LEU A 199 5.98 1.43 -26.35
C LEU A 199 5.19 2.40 -27.24
N ALA A 200 5.30 2.29 -28.57
CA ALA A 200 4.57 3.15 -29.52
C ALA A 200 3.03 3.00 -29.45
N LYS A 201 2.52 1.93 -28.82
CA LYS A 201 1.09 1.71 -28.57
C LYS A 201 0.68 2.09 -27.13
N ALA A 202 1.61 2.52 -26.31
CA ALA A 202 1.34 2.96 -24.95
C ALA A 202 0.50 4.24 -24.95
N MET A 203 -0.32 4.40 -23.92
CA MET A 203 -1.21 5.54 -23.77
C MET A 203 -0.56 6.65 -22.95
N ASP A 204 -1.00 7.88 -23.16
CA ASP A 204 -0.67 8.99 -22.27
C ASP A 204 -1.34 8.79 -20.91
N GLY A 205 -0.55 8.71 -19.83
CA GLY A 205 -1.05 8.50 -18.48
C GLY A 205 -1.97 9.61 -17.99
N ALA A 206 -1.84 10.83 -18.53
CA ALA A 206 -2.70 11.96 -18.20
C ALA A 206 -4.11 11.84 -18.82
N LYS A 207 -4.31 10.96 -19.82
CA LYS A 207 -5.59 10.77 -20.52
C LYS A 207 -6.42 9.68 -19.89
N GLU A 208 -6.90 9.95 -18.68
CA GLU A 208 -7.68 9.04 -17.84
C GLU A 208 -8.85 8.37 -18.59
N GLU A 209 -9.62 9.18 -19.31
CA GLU A 209 -10.75 8.74 -20.11
C GLU A 209 -10.37 7.75 -21.23
N VAL A 210 -9.14 7.82 -21.74
CA VAL A 210 -8.68 6.96 -22.85
C VAL A 210 -8.33 5.57 -22.33
N TRP A 211 -7.54 5.50 -21.26
CA TRP A 211 -7.14 4.21 -20.72
C TRP A 211 -8.24 3.55 -19.89
N MET A 212 -9.16 4.31 -19.26
CA MET A 212 -10.36 3.74 -18.63
C MET A 212 -11.41 3.23 -19.63
N ALA A 213 -11.36 3.66 -20.89
CA ALA A 213 -12.27 3.13 -21.91
C ALA A 213 -11.93 1.68 -22.30
N LYS A 214 -10.68 1.25 -22.13
CA LYS A 214 -10.16 -0.07 -22.52
C LYS A 214 -10.20 -1.07 -21.36
#